data_AF-A0A7C6PKC3-F1
#
_entry.id   AF-A0A7C6PKC3-F1
#
_cell.length_a   1.000
_cell.length_b   1.000
_cell.length_c   1.000
_cell.angle_alpha   90.00
_cell.angle_beta   90.00
_cell.angle_gamma   90.00
#
_symmetry.space_group_name_H-M   'P 1'
#
loop_
_entity.id
_entity.type
_entity.pdbx_description
1 polymer ?
#
loop_
_entity_poly.entity_id
_entity_poly.type
_entity_poly.pdbx_seq_one_letter_code
_entity_poly.pdbx_strand_id
1 'polypeptide(L)'
;MGLHVHHIITKGCGGPDHRYNLITLCAECHTRTHAGRISQDCLWRIVGRREGVEASTVETTIRMFKQKAHVGMANQTVFERLKGAGQQK
;
A
#
# COMPACT_ATOMS: atom_id res chain seq x y z
N MET A 1 15.77 -20.11 -3.38
CA MET A 1 14.47 -19.48 -3.03
C MET A 1 14.52 -18.02 -3.46
N GLY A 2 13.65 -17.58 -4.37
CA GLY A 2 13.64 -16.22 -4.90
C GLY A 2 12.78 -15.25 -4.09
N LEU A 3 13.10 -13.96 -4.18
CA LEU A 3 12.26 -12.86 -3.69
C LEU A 3 11.37 -12.35 -4.83
N HIS A 4 10.10 -12.11 -4.55
CA HIS A 4 9.09 -11.70 -5.52
C HIS A 4 8.38 -10.44 -5.05
N VAL A 5 8.20 -9.46 -5.95
CA VAL A 5 7.40 -8.27 -5.69
C VAL A 5 5.93 -8.63 -5.84
N HIS A 6 5.13 -8.26 -4.84
CA HIS A 6 3.69 -8.46 -4.81
C HIS A 6 2.95 -7.13 -4.68
N HIS A 7 1.92 -6.94 -5.51
CA HIS A 7 0.97 -5.84 -5.38
C HIS A 7 -0.20 -6.28 -4.50
N ILE A 8 -0.40 -5.63 -3.35
CA ILE A 8 -1.48 -5.99 -2.40
C ILE A 8 -2.87 -5.74 -3.02
N ILE A 9 -3.03 -4.62 -3.74
CA ILE A 9 -4.07 -4.46 -4.76
C ILE A 9 -3.39 -4.71 -6.11
N THR A 10 -3.81 -5.73 -6.83
CA THR A 10 -3.19 -6.12 -8.10
C THR A 10 -3.30 -5.02 -9.17
N LYS A 11 -2.35 -4.99 -10.12
CA LYS A 11 -2.38 -4.06 -11.25
C LYS A 11 -3.68 -4.17 -12.06
N GLY A 12 -4.14 -5.39 -12.33
CA GLY A 12 -5.40 -5.63 -13.06
C GLY A 12 -6.64 -5.08 -12.33
N CYS A 13 -6.56 -4.86 -11.02
CA CYS A 13 -7.60 -4.22 -10.22
C CYS A 13 -7.34 -2.72 -9.98
N GLY A 14 -6.44 -2.08 -10.74
CA GLY A 14 -6.11 -0.66 -10.63
C GLY A 14 -5.18 -0.31 -9.46
N GLY A 15 -4.46 -1.29 -8.91
CA GLY A 15 -3.48 -1.04 -7.85
C GLY A 15 -2.26 -0.28 -8.36
N PRO A 16 -1.86 0.83 -7.71
CA PRO A 16 -0.75 1.66 -8.18
C PRO A 16 0.63 1.03 -7.88
N ASP A 17 1.66 1.45 -8.63
CA ASP A 17 3.07 1.20 -8.31
C ASP A 17 3.55 2.16 -7.21
N HIS A 18 2.94 2.07 -6.04
CA HIS A 18 3.27 2.88 -4.86
C HIS A 18 3.92 1.99 -3.79
N ARG A 19 4.89 2.51 -3.03
CA ARG A 19 5.60 1.74 -1.99
C ARG A 19 4.64 1.05 -1.01
N TYR A 20 3.54 1.70 -0.63
CA TYR A 20 2.52 1.12 0.26
C TYR A 20 1.72 -0.04 -0.35
N ASN A 21 1.68 -0.16 -1.69
CA ASN A 21 1.01 -1.25 -2.39
C ASN A 21 1.97 -2.40 -2.73
N LEU A 22 3.29 -2.19 -2.56
CA LEU A 22 4.33 -3.14 -2.93
C LEU A 22 4.96 -3.79 -1.70
N ILE A 23 5.04 -5.11 -1.72
CA ILE A 23 5.72 -5.91 -0.70
C ILE A 23 6.57 -7.00 -1.36
N THR A 24 7.78 -7.22 -0.84
CA THR A 24 8.65 -8.31 -1.30
C THR A 24 8.42 -9.53 -0.43
N LEU A 25 8.07 -10.65 -1.04
CA LEU A 25 7.79 -11.93 -0.38
C LEU A 25 8.71 -13.02 -0.91
N CYS A 26 9.02 -14.02 -0.08
CA CYS A 26 9.62 -15.25 -0.61
C CYS A 26 8.61 -15.99 -1.51
N ALA A 27 9.10 -16.92 -2.34
CA ALA A 27 8.25 -17.70 -3.26
C ALA A 27 7.04 -18.37 -2.58
N GLU A 28 7.21 -18.92 -1.37
CA GLU A 28 6.13 -19.55 -0.61
C GLU A 28 5.07 -18.53 -0.18
N CYS A 29 5.49 -17.45 0.49
CA CYS A 29 4.57 -16.40 0.93
C CYS A 29 3.86 -15.75 -0.25
N HIS A 30 4.55 -15.53 -1.37
CA HIS A 30 3.95 -15.01 -2.59
C HIS A 30 2.82 -15.93 -3.09
N THR A 31 3.06 -17.23 -3.14
CA THR A 31 2.06 -18.24 -3.54
C THR A 31 0.88 -18.28 -2.56
N ARG A 32 1.16 -18.28 -1.27
CA ARG A 32 0.14 -18.29 -0.21
C ARG A 32 -0.76 -17.05 -0.25
N THR A 33 -0.21 -15.88 -0.56
CA THR A 33 -1.00 -14.66 -0.74
C THR A 33 -1.97 -14.79 -1.91
N HIS A 34 -1.51 -15.28 -3.08
CA HIS A 34 -2.40 -15.53 -4.23
C HIS A 34 -3.46 -16.59 -3.94
N ALA A 35 -3.14 -17.59 -3.11
CA ALA A 35 -4.09 -18.60 -2.65
C ALA A 35 -5.06 -18.11 -1.56
N GLY A 36 -5.01 -16.83 -1.17
CA GLY A 36 -5.86 -16.27 -0.11
C GLY A 36 -5.53 -16.76 1.31
N ARG A 37 -4.40 -17.44 1.50
CA ARG A 37 -3.92 -17.95 2.80
C ARG A 37 -3.28 -16.88 3.67
N ILE A 38 -2.98 -15.71 3.09
CA ILE A 38 -2.51 -14.52 3.79
C ILE A 38 -3.47 -13.39 3.43
N SER A 39 -4.12 -12.80 4.43
CA SER A 39 -5.11 -11.74 4.22
C SER A 39 -4.45 -10.41 3.82
N GLN A 40 -5.20 -9.55 3.13
CA GLN A 40 -4.74 -8.19 2.82
C GLN A 40 -4.43 -7.38 4.09
N ASP A 41 -5.22 -7.52 5.16
CA ASP A 41 -4.95 -6.88 6.45
C ASP A 41 -3.55 -7.23 7.00
N CYS A 42 -3.16 -8.51 6.90
CA CYS A 42 -1.82 -8.94 7.30
C CYS A 42 -0.73 -8.20 6.50
N LEU A 43 -0.92 -8.05 5.19
CA LEU A 43 0.02 -7.36 4.32
C LEU A 43 0.07 -5.85 4.63
N TRP A 44 -1.08 -5.22 4.89
CA TRP A 44 -1.14 -3.82 5.31
C TRP A 44 -0.41 -3.57 6.63
N ARG A 45 -0.52 -4.49 7.59
CA ARG A 45 0.22 -4.41 8.85
C ARG A 45 1.73 -4.56 8.66
N ILE A 46 2.17 -5.44 7.78
CA ILE A 46 3.61 -5.61 7.48
C ILE A 46 4.17 -4.33 6.85
N VAL A 47 3.46 -3.79 5.85
CA VAL A 47 3.85 -2.52 5.22
C VAL A 47 3.80 -1.38 6.24
N GLY A 48 2.76 -1.28 7.07
CA GLY A 48 2.65 -0.25 8.10
C GLY A 48 3.84 -0.27 9.06
N ARG A 49 4.25 -1.46 9.54
CA ARG A 49 5.47 -1.62 10.35
C ARG A 49 6.74 -1.20 9.62
N ARG A 50 6.89 -1.54 8.34
CA ARG A 50 8.04 -1.13 7.50
C ARG A 50 8.11 0.39 7.36
N GLU A 51 6.95 1.05 7.29
CA GLU A 51 6.80 2.46 6.96
C GLU A 51 6.64 3.36 8.18
N GLY A 52 6.48 2.79 9.38
CA GLY A 52 6.27 3.55 10.62
C GLY A 52 4.89 4.20 10.70
N VAL A 53 3.86 3.61 10.07
CA VAL A 53 2.48 4.14 10.06
C VAL A 53 1.47 3.03 10.34
N GLU A 54 0.26 3.43 10.75
CA GLU A 54 -0.85 2.50 10.96
C GLU A 54 -1.27 1.81 9.66
N ALA A 55 -1.66 0.53 9.75
CA ALA A 55 -2.11 -0.26 8.59
C ALA A 55 -3.28 0.38 7.84
N SER A 56 -4.20 1.02 8.57
CA SER A 56 -5.32 1.76 8.00
C SER A 56 -4.89 2.96 7.15
N THR A 57 -3.77 3.61 7.51
CA THR A 57 -3.19 4.72 6.73
C THR A 57 -2.60 4.21 5.42
N VAL A 58 -1.93 3.05 5.45
CA VAL A 58 -1.42 2.36 4.26
C VAL A 58 -2.58 2.04 3.31
N GLU A 59 -3.61 1.37 3.82
CA GLU A 59 -4.78 0.97 3.04
C GLU A 59 -5.51 2.19 2.43
N THR A 60 -5.84 3.18 3.27
CA THR A 60 -6.57 4.38 2.85
C THR A 60 -5.82 5.13 1.75
N THR A 61 -4.51 5.28 1.92
CA THR A 61 -3.65 5.94 0.93
C THR A 61 -3.68 5.22 -0.42
N ILE A 62 -3.53 3.90 -0.43
CA ILE A 62 -3.55 3.12 -1.68
C ILE A 62 -4.92 3.13 -2.36
N ARG A 63 -6.00 3.05 -1.59
CA ARG A 63 -7.36 3.16 -2.13
C ARG A 63 -7.61 4.54 -2.76
N MET A 64 -7.08 5.62 -2.17
CA MET A 64 -7.14 6.97 -2.76
C MET A 64 -6.37 7.04 -4.08
N PHE A 65 -5.17 6.46 -4.17
CA PHE A 65 -4.39 6.45 -5.42
C PHE A 65 -5.03 5.59 -6.52
N LYS A 66 -5.67 4.47 -6.17
CA LYS A 66 -6.46 3.68 -7.13
C LYS A 66 -7.57 4.51 -7.78
N GLN A 67 -8.25 5.37 -7.02
CA GLN A 67 -9.31 6.25 -7.55
C GLN A 67 -8.75 7.30 -8.52
N LYS A 68 -7.56 7.87 -8.23
CA LYS A 68 -6.88 8.83 -9.10
C LYS A 68 -6.35 8.24 -10.42
N ALA A 69 -6.22 6.91 -10.54
CA ALA A 69 -5.89 6.28 -11.81
C ALA A 69 -7.10 6.20 -12.76
N HIS A 70 -8.33 6.26 -12.23
CA HIS A 70 -9.56 6.22 -13.03
C HIS A 70 -10.03 7.63 -13.44
N VAL A 71 -9.70 8.65 -12.66
CA VAL A 71 -10.00 10.05 -12.95
C VAL A 71 -8.69 10.73 -13.30
N GLY A 72 -8.48 11.09 -14.57
CA GLY A 72 -7.24 11.69 -15.08
C GLY A 72 -6.58 12.65 -14.08
N MET A 73 -5.30 12.38 -13.82
CA MET A 73 -4.43 13.01 -12.81
C MET A 73 -4.71 14.51 -12.58
N ALA A 74 -5.41 14.82 -11.49
CA ALA A 74 -5.49 16.16 -10.93
C ALA A 74 -5.09 16.15 -9.44
N ASN A 75 -3.98 16.84 -9.20
CA ASN A 75 -3.51 17.42 -7.95
C ASN A 75 -2.88 16.52 -6.85
N GLN A 76 -1.59 16.84 -6.64
CA GLN A 76 -0.89 16.91 -5.34
C GLN A 76 -1.78 17.58 -4.27
N THR A 77 -1.41 17.53 -2.97
CA THR A 77 -2.06 18.22 -1.81
C THR A 77 -2.92 17.40 -0.83
N VAL A 78 -2.59 16.13 -0.55
CA VAL A 78 -3.00 15.52 0.76
C VAL A 78 -1.81 15.40 1.71
N PHE A 79 -0.62 15.06 1.18
CA PHE A 79 0.59 14.89 1.99
C PHE A 79 1.06 16.18 2.67
N GLU A 80 0.85 17.34 2.06
CA GLU A 80 1.22 18.65 2.61
C GLU A 80 0.32 19.10 3.78
N ARG A 81 -0.92 18.59 3.86
CA ARG A 81 -1.84 18.92 4.97
C ARG A 81 -1.55 18.14 6.25
N LEU A 82 -0.98 16.94 6.15
CA LEU A 82 -0.68 16.09 7.32
C LEU A 82 0.67 16.45 7.99
N LYS A 83 1.55 17.18 7.29
CA LYS A 83 2.83 17.67 7.84
C LYS A 83 2.68 18.91 8.74
N GLY A 84 1.52 19.56 8.79
CA GLY A 84 1.30 20.83 9.52
C GLY A 84 0.75 20.70 10.94
N ALA A 85 0.40 19.50 11.42
CA ALA A 85 -0.30 19.32 12.70
C ALA A 85 0.62 18.95 13.88
N GLY A 86 1.90 19.31 13.84
CA GLY A 86 2.89 18.79 14.78
C GLY A 86 4.03 19.74 15.14
N GLN A 87 3.77 21.03 15.36
CA GLN A 87 4.71 21.87 16.13
C GLN A 87 3.95 22.99 16.86
N GLN A 88 3.48 22.68 18.07
CA GLN A 88 3.19 23.68 19.10
C GLN A 88 3.88 23.19 20.37
N LYS A 89 5.08 23.71 20.65
CA LYS A 89 5.56 24.23 21.95
C LYS A 89 6.73 25.16 21.65
#